data_AF-A0A4R9WRW2-F1
#
_entry.id   AF-A0A4R9WRW2-F1
#
_cell.length_a   1.000
_cell.length_b   1.000
_cell.length_c   1.000
_cell.angle_alpha   90.00
_cell.angle_beta   90.00
_cell.angle_gamma   90.00
#
_symmetry.space_group_name_H-M   'P 1'
#
loop_
_entity.id
_entity.type
_entity.pdbx_description
1 polymer ?
#
loop_
_entity_poly.entity_id
_entity_poly.type
_entity_poly.pdbx_seq_one_letter_code
_entity_poly.pdbx_strand_id
1 'polypeptide(L)'
;NAPGSQHLLDAMAGEVTMDRVGSGGILARLADVLAATIIRSWVENGCGDATGWIAAVRNPDVGKVLAAIHLQPDRDWTVEALARLMGASRSAFAQRFA
;
A
#
# COMPACT_ATOMS: atom_id res chain seq x y z
N ASN A 1 -5.78 -8.12 -13.35
CA ASN A 1 -6.25 -6.98 -14.18
C ASN A 1 -7.64 -6.60 -13.75
N ALA A 2 -7.80 -5.43 -13.11
CA ALA A 2 -9.09 -4.94 -12.64
C ALA A 2 -9.91 -4.41 -13.84
N PRO A 3 -11.02 -5.04 -14.26
CA PRO A 3 -11.86 -4.48 -15.31
C PRO A 3 -12.43 -3.14 -14.82
N GLY A 4 -11.94 -2.03 -15.39
CA GLY A 4 -12.29 -0.66 -15.01
C GLY A 4 -11.10 0.30 -14.90
N SER A 5 -9.89 -0.18 -14.63
CA SER A 5 -8.70 0.68 -14.50
C SER A 5 -8.28 1.33 -15.82
N GLN A 6 -8.46 0.63 -16.94
CA GLN A 6 -8.11 1.16 -18.27
C GLN A 6 -8.98 2.35 -18.66
N HIS A 7 -10.29 2.28 -18.43
CA HIS A 7 -11.20 3.39 -18.73
C HIS A 7 -10.92 4.65 -17.89
N LEU A 8 -10.45 4.49 -16.65
CA LEU A 8 -10.04 5.62 -15.82
C LEU A 8 -8.75 6.25 -16.32
N LEU A 9 -7.79 5.45 -16.79
CA LEU A 9 -6.56 5.95 -17.41
C LEU A 9 -6.85 6.69 -18.72
N ASP A 10 -7.75 6.16 -19.56
CA ASP A 10 -8.18 6.82 -20.80
C ASP A 10 -8.90 8.14 -20.50
N ALA A 11 -9.74 8.18 -19.46
CA ALA A 11 -10.39 9.41 -19.01
C ALA A 11 -9.39 10.45 -18.46
N MET A 12 -8.38 10.02 -17.70
CA MET A 12 -7.30 10.90 -17.23
C MET A 12 -6.47 11.45 -18.40
N ALA A 13 -6.13 10.61 -19.38
CA ALA A 13 -5.42 11.04 -20.59
C ALA A 13 -6.24 12.05 -21.39
N GLY A 14 -7.55 11.81 -21.56
CA GLY A 14 -8.46 12.76 -22.19
C GLY A 14 -8.52 14.09 -21.45
N GLU A 15 -8.65 14.09 -20.13
CA GLU A 15 -8.72 15.30 -19.32
C GLU A 15 -7.43 16.14 -19.40
N VAL A 16 -6.25 15.51 -19.42
CA VAL A 16 -4.96 16.20 -19.61
C VAL A 16 -4.90 16.89 -20.97
N THR A 17 -5.44 16.27 -22.02
CA THR A 17 -5.41 16.85 -23.38
C THR A 17 -6.38 18.00 -23.61
N MET A 18 -7.39 18.15 -22.75
CA MET A 18 -8.41 19.20 -22.91
C MET A 18 -7.97 20.57 -22.37
N ASP A 19 -6.96 20.63 -21.48
CA ASP A 19 -6.39 21.85 -20.88
C ASP A 19 -7.46 22.87 -20.42
N ARG A 20 -8.47 22.37 -19.70
CA ARG A 20 -9.60 23.19 -19.25
C ARG A 20 -9.37 23.70 -17.83
N VAL A 21 -9.95 24.86 -17.54
CA VAL A 21 -10.06 25.33 -16.16
C VAL A 21 -10.78 24.27 -15.33
N GLY A 22 -10.12 23.79 -14.27
CA GLY A 22 -10.64 22.73 -13.39
C GLY A 22 -10.09 21.33 -13.65
N SER A 23 -9.29 21.11 -14.70
CA SER A 23 -8.73 19.79 -15.03
C SER A 23 -7.89 19.17 -13.92
N GLY A 24 -7.14 19.97 -13.15
CA GLY A 24 -6.41 19.46 -11.98
C GLY A 24 -7.33 18.89 -10.90
N GLY A 25 -8.51 19.47 -10.68
CA GLY A 25 -9.50 18.96 -9.74
C GLY A 25 -10.16 17.67 -10.22
N ILE A 26 -10.46 17.57 -11.51
CA ILE A 26 -11.03 16.37 -12.14
C ILE A 26 -10.01 15.22 -12.11
N LEU A 27 -8.75 15.49 -12.45
CA LEU A 27 -7.67 14.50 -12.39
C LEU A 27 -7.48 13.94 -10.98
N ALA A 28 -7.53 14.79 -9.96
CA ALA A 28 -7.43 14.34 -8.57
C ALA A 28 -8.56 13.35 -8.20
N ARG A 29 -9.80 13.63 -8.63
CA ARG A 29 -10.94 12.73 -8.36
C ARG A 29 -10.85 11.43 -9.16
N LEU A 30 -10.38 11.47 -10.41
CA LEU A 30 -10.15 10.27 -11.20
C LEU A 30 -9.05 9.39 -10.60
N ALA A 31 -7.98 10.01 -10.08
CA ALA A 31 -6.91 9.31 -9.37
C ALA A 31 -7.42 8.62 -8.08
N ASP A 32 -8.27 9.29 -7.30
CA ASP A 32 -8.90 8.72 -6.10
C ASP A 32 -9.72 7.45 -6.46
N VAL A 33 -10.51 7.50 -7.54
CA VAL A 33 -11.32 6.37 -8.01
C VAL A 33 -10.45 5.23 -8.56
N LEU A 34 -9.37 5.54 -9.27
CA LEU A 34 -8.41 4.56 -9.77
C LEU A 34 -7.73 3.82 -8.62
N ALA A 35 -7.24 4.54 -7.61
CA ALA A 35 -6.63 3.95 -6.42
C ALA A 35 -7.60 3.03 -5.68
N ALA A 36 -8.85 3.48 -5.46
CA ALA A 36 -9.88 2.66 -4.82
C ALA A 36 -10.22 1.40 -5.64
N THR A 37 -10.20 1.48 -6.98
CA THR A 37 -10.49 0.35 -7.86
C THR A 37 -9.34 -0.68 -7.88
N ILE A 38 -8.09 -0.20 -7.84
CA ILE A 38 -6.91 -1.07 -7.69
C ILE A 38 -6.96 -1.79 -6.34
N ILE A 39 -7.20 -1.06 -5.25
CA ILE A 39 -7.32 -1.64 -3.90
C ILE A 39 -8.48 -2.66 -3.84
N ARG A 40 -9.64 -2.31 -4.39
CA ARG A 40 -10.82 -3.19 -4.43
C ARG A 40 -10.55 -4.47 -5.22
N SER A 41 -10.01 -4.35 -6.43
CA SER A 41 -9.67 -5.52 -7.26
C SER A 41 -8.61 -6.39 -6.61
N TRP A 42 -7.67 -5.77 -5.89
CA TRP A 42 -6.66 -6.47 -5.12
C TRP A 42 -7.28 -7.23 -3.92
N VAL A 43 -8.27 -6.65 -3.22
CA VAL A 43 -9.04 -7.34 -2.16
C VAL A 43 -9.90 -8.48 -2.72
N GLU A 44 -10.63 -8.22 -3.81
CA GLU A 44 -11.60 -9.16 -4.39
C GLU A 44 -10.93 -10.35 -5.07
N ASN A 45 -9.75 -10.15 -5.68
CA ASN A 45 -8.99 -11.23 -6.33
C ASN A 45 -7.94 -11.89 -5.39
N GLY A 46 -7.94 -11.53 -4.11
CA GLY A 46 -7.00 -11.99 -3.08
C GLY A 46 -7.33 -13.33 -2.41
N CYS A 47 -8.00 -14.25 -3.10
CA CYS A 47 -8.22 -15.63 -2.65
C CYS A 47 -7.32 -16.61 -3.42
N GLY A 48 -6.03 -16.62 -3.06
CA GLY A 48 -5.04 -17.59 -3.53
C GLY A 48 -3.62 -17.15 -3.19
N ASP A 49 -3.13 -17.54 -2.02
CA ASP A 49 -1.69 -17.54 -1.65
C ASP A 49 -0.85 -16.26 -1.85
N ALA A 50 -1.45 -15.06 -1.74
CA ALA A 50 -0.71 -13.81 -1.92
C ALA A 50 0.16 -13.43 -0.71
N THR A 51 1.41 -13.87 -0.78
CA THR A 51 2.62 -13.38 -0.11
C THR A 51 2.92 -11.93 -0.53
N GLY A 52 2.99 -10.99 0.41
CA GLY A 52 3.44 -9.61 0.18
C GLY A 52 2.50 -8.51 0.70
N TRP A 53 3.09 -7.55 1.44
CA TRP A 53 2.57 -6.36 2.17
C TRP A 53 1.26 -6.48 2.98
N ILE A 54 0.28 -7.30 2.55
CA ILE A 54 -1.00 -7.48 3.23
C ILE A 54 -1.00 -8.70 4.16
N ALA A 55 0.00 -9.57 4.06
CA ALA A 55 0.37 -10.42 5.21
C ALA A 55 0.70 -9.56 6.46
N ALA A 56 1.23 -8.33 6.28
CA ALA A 56 1.47 -7.40 7.38
C ALA A 56 0.19 -6.75 7.94
N VAL A 57 -0.90 -6.70 7.15
CA VAL A 57 -2.22 -6.27 7.64
C VAL A 57 -2.90 -7.36 8.47
N ARG A 58 -2.63 -8.65 8.19
CA ARG A 58 -3.11 -9.76 9.04
C ARG A 58 -2.34 -9.91 10.36
N ASN A 59 -1.14 -9.34 10.47
CA ASN A 59 -0.37 -9.35 11.71
C ASN A 59 -0.13 -7.91 12.18
N PRO A 60 -1.00 -7.37 13.06
CA PRO A 60 -0.92 -5.98 13.50
C PRO A 60 0.46 -5.61 14.07
N ASP A 61 1.22 -6.58 14.57
CA ASP A 61 2.55 -6.32 15.13
C ASP A 61 3.63 -6.18 14.04
N VAL A 62 3.46 -6.83 12.87
CA VAL A 62 4.32 -6.62 11.69
C VAL A 62 4.00 -5.27 11.02
N GLY A 63 2.71 -4.93 10.91
CA GLY A 63 2.28 -3.62 10.39
C GLY A 63 2.84 -2.44 11.20
N LYS A 64 2.84 -2.55 12.54
CA LYS A 64 3.46 -1.56 13.44
C LYS A 64 4.95 -1.35 13.16
N VAL A 65 5.68 -2.44 12.92
CA VAL A 65 7.12 -2.40 12.63
C VAL A 65 7.42 -1.71 11.30
N LEU A 66 6.68 -2.06 10.24
CA LEU A 66 6.85 -1.43 8.94
C LEU A 66 6.46 0.06 8.96
N ALA A 67 5.36 0.40 9.63
CA ALA A 67 4.93 1.79 9.79
C ALA A 67 5.98 2.62 10.55
N ALA A 68 6.60 2.07 11.59
CA ALA A 68 7.65 2.76 12.35
C ALA A 68 8.89 3.05 11.50
N ILE A 69 9.32 2.10 10.67
CA ILE A 69 10.45 2.28 9.74
C ILE A 69 10.12 3.36 8.70
N HIS A 70 8.91 3.35 8.14
CA HIS A 70 8.49 4.35 7.16
C HIS A 70 8.35 5.76 7.74
N LEU A 71 7.95 5.88 9.01
CA LEU A 71 7.79 7.18 9.69
C LEU A 71 9.13 7.78 10.12
N GLN A 72 10.14 6.95 10.38
CA GLN A 72 11.48 7.38 10.79
C GLN A 72 12.54 6.61 9.98
N PRO A 73 12.68 6.89 8.67
CA PRO A 73 13.62 6.17 7.82
C PRO A 73 15.08 6.46 8.19
N ASP A 74 15.35 7.61 8.79
CA ASP A 74 16.70 8.09 9.13
C ASP A 74 17.25 7.51 10.44
N ARG A 75 16.44 6.69 11.14
CA ARG A 75 16.81 6.08 12.42
C ARG A 75 17.60 4.78 12.20
N ASP A 76 18.65 4.59 13.00
CA ASP A 76 19.39 3.33 13.06
C ASP A 76 18.55 2.23 13.76
N TRP A 77 17.73 1.54 12.97
CA TRP A 77 16.90 0.44 13.44
C TRP A 77 17.73 -0.82 13.68
N THR A 78 17.73 -1.30 14.94
CA THR A 78 18.30 -2.61 15.28
C THR A 78 17.21 -3.67 15.32
N VAL A 79 17.57 -4.92 15.02
CA VAL A 79 16.68 -6.09 15.14
C VAL A 79 16.01 -6.15 16.52
N GLU A 80 16.75 -5.77 17.56
CA GLU A 80 16.28 -5.79 18.94
C GLU A 80 15.25 -4.67 19.22
N ALA A 81 15.44 -3.49 18.62
CA ALA A 81 14.46 -2.41 18.71
C ALA A 81 13.15 -2.76 17.98
N LEU A 82 13.23 -3.37 16.80
CA LEU A 82 12.06 -3.78 16.02
C LEU A 82 11.32 -4.96 16.68
N ALA A 83 12.05 -5.92 17.27
CA ALA A 83 11.47 -7.02 18.04
C ALA A 83 10.69 -6.52 19.26
N ARG A 84 11.25 -5.56 20.01
CA ARG A 84 10.55 -4.90 21.12
C ARG A 84 9.28 -4.18 20.65
N LEU A 85 9.34 -3.51 19.51
CA LEU A 85 8.19 -2.81 18.92
C LEU A 85 7.05 -3.77 18.52
N MET A 86 7.40 -5.01 18.16
CA MET A 86 6.49 -6.11 17.87
C MET A 86 5.99 -6.85 19.13
N GLY A 87 6.58 -6.62 20.31
CA GLY A 87 6.31 -7.43 21.50
C GLY A 87 6.85 -8.88 21.40
N ALA A 88 7.85 -9.11 20.56
CA ALA A 88 8.43 -10.42 20.28
C ALA A 88 9.85 -10.56 20.83
N SER A 89 10.29 -11.80 21.06
CA SER A 89 11.71 -12.07 21.29
C SER A 89 12.52 -11.83 20.01
N ARG A 90 13.83 -11.58 20.14
CA ARG A 90 14.72 -11.36 18.99
C ARG A 90 14.71 -12.55 18.01
N SER A 91 14.65 -13.78 18.51
CA SER A 91 14.58 -14.99 17.68
C SER A 91 13.22 -15.14 16.99
N ALA A 92 12.11 -14.89 17.69
CA ALA A 92 10.77 -14.92 17.11
C ALA A 92 10.59 -13.85 16.04
N PHE A 93 11.16 -12.65 16.26
CA PHE A 93 11.21 -11.59 15.26
C PHE A 93 12.02 -12.02 14.04
N ALA A 94 13.25 -12.51 14.23
CA ALA A 94 14.10 -12.97 13.12
C ALA A 94 13.41 -14.07 12.29
N GLN A 95 12.71 -15.00 12.93
CA GLN A 95 11.99 -16.09 12.26
C GLN A 95 10.77 -15.59 11.46
N ARG A 96 10.22 -14.42 11.80
CA ARG A 96 9.08 -13.80 11.11
C ARG A 96 9.49 -12.95 9.89
N PHE A 97 10.76 -12.55 9.81
CA PHE A 97 11.34 -11.71 8.73
C PHE A 97 12.50 -12.39 7.98
N ALA A 98 12.82 -13.65 8.29
CA ALA A 98 13.73 -14.49 7.52
C ALA A 98 13.07 -14.94 6.21
#